data_AF-A0A257WSN2-F1
#
_entry.id   AF-A0A257WSN2-F1
#
_cell.length_a   1.000
_cell.length_b   1.000
_cell.length_c   1.000
_cell.angle_alpha   90.00
_cell.angle_beta   90.00
_cell.angle_gamma   90.00
#
_symmetry.space_group_name_H-M   'P 1'
#
loop_
_entity.id
_entity.type
_entity.pdbx_description
1 polymer ?
#
loop_
_entity_poly.entity_id
_entity_poly.type
_entity_poly.pdbx_seq_one_letter_code
_entity_poly.pdbx_strand_id
1 'polypeptide(L)'
;ETKLFSSSAVGWAVRLPEWRYPVVCDVTTAKIAFDNFEGRWGEQKELDKFLQRYSVEKAGIEARRQGHTVSEEQLADGSIRVRIAVAG
;
A
#
# COMPACT_ATOMS: atom_id res chain seq x y z
N GLU A 1 15.71 1.47 12.95
CA GLU A 1 16.03 0.38 12.01
C GLU A 1 15.17 -0.82 12.36
N THR A 2 14.56 -1.45 11.36
CA THR A 2 13.67 -2.59 11.54
C THR A 2 14.33 -3.81 10.92
N LYS A 3 14.50 -4.86 11.71
CA LYS A 3 15.13 -6.11 11.29
C LYS A 3 14.08 -7.00 10.62
N LEU A 4 14.32 -7.34 9.36
CA LEU A 4 13.61 -8.38 8.63
C LEU A 4 14.37 -9.71 8.78
N PHE A 5 13.91 -10.75 8.08
CA PHE A 5 14.59 -12.04 8.16
C PHE A 5 15.92 -12.02 7.39
N SER A 6 15.88 -11.53 6.15
CA SER A 6 17.03 -11.53 5.24
C SER A 6 17.85 -10.25 5.30
N SER A 7 17.27 -9.18 5.83
CA SER A 7 17.84 -7.83 5.76
C SER A 7 17.41 -6.94 6.93
N SER A 8 17.91 -5.72 6.99
CA SER A 8 17.41 -4.66 7.87
C SER A 8 17.12 -3.42 7.03
N ALA A 9 16.04 -2.73 7.36
CA ALA A 9 15.58 -1.57 6.62
C ALA A 9 15.23 -0.41 7.56
N VAL A 10 15.38 0.83 7.08
CA VAL A 10 15.02 2.03 7.82
C VAL A 10 13.84 2.69 7.12
N GLY A 11 12.78 2.96 7.87
CA GLY A 11 11.55 3.49 7.33
C GLY A 11 10.37 3.22 8.26
N TRP A 12 9.17 3.37 7.72
CA TRP A 12 7.92 3.18 8.43
C TRP A 12 7.58 1.70 8.45
N ALA A 13 7.55 1.10 9.64
CA ALA A 13 7.19 -0.31 9.80
C ALA A 13 5.67 -0.46 9.91
N VAL A 14 5.07 -1.18 8.97
CA VAL A 14 3.64 -1.49 8.89
C VAL A 14 3.45 -2.97 9.13
N ARG A 15 2.62 -3.33 10.10
CA ARG A 15 2.28 -4.73 10.40
C ARG A 15 1.01 -5.12 9.64
N LEU A 16 1.15 -6.06 8.72
CA LEU A 16 0.01 -6.63 7.99
C LEU A 16 -0.62 -7.79 8.79
N PRO A 17 -1.91 -8.10 8.57
CA PRO A 17 -2.59 -9.22 9.23
C PRO A 17 -1.87 -10.56 8.97
N GLU A 18 -1.66 -11.36 10.00
CA GLU A 18 -0.98 -12.68 9.91
C GLU A 18 0.44 -12.65 9.32
N TRP A 19 1.06 -11.48 9.21
CA TRP A 19 2.46 -11.36 8.79
C TRP A 19 3.41 -11.49 9.96
N ARG A 20 4.41 -12.37 9.83
CA ARG A 20 5.45 -12.60 10.84
C ARG A 20 6.40 -11.41 10.97
N TYR A 21 6.77 -10.81 9.85
CA TYR A 21 7.66 -9.64 9.79
C TYR A 21 6.88 -8.43 9.27
N PRO A 22 7.15 -7.23 9.79
CA PRO A 22 6.53 -6.02 9.26
C PRO A 22 7.05 -5.71 7.85
N VAL A 23 6.23 -5.00 7.09
CA VAL A 23 6.65 -4.35 5.85
C VAL A 23 7.28 -3.01 6.22
N VAL A 24 8.44 -2.68 5.66
CA VAL A 24 9.15 -1.43 5.93
C VAL A 24 9.10 -0.54 4.69
N CYS A 25 8.41 0.59 4.80
CA CYS A 25 8.29 1.58 3.74
C CYS A 25 9.32 2.69 3.94
N ASP A 26 10.27 2.81 3.01
CA ASP A 26 11.17 3.95 2.94
C ASP A 26 10.51 5.07 2.12
N VAL A 27 10.04 6.10 2.83
CA VAL A 27 9.35 7.25 2.24
C VAL A 27 10.29 8.21 1.50
N THR A 28 11.60 8.12 1.75
CA THR A 28 12.60 8.96 1.08
C THR A 28 13.00 8.38 -0.27
N THR A 29 13.14 7.04 -0.35
CA THR A 29 13.52 6.36 -1.60
C THR A 29 12.34 5.76 -2.37
N ALA A 30 11.13 5.82 -1.80
CA ALA A 30 9.91 5.20 -2.33
C ALA A 30 10.07 3.68 -2.56
N LYS A 31 10.85 3.01 -1.69
CA LYS A 31 11.06 1.56 -1.72
C LYS A 31 10.36 0.89 -0.56
N ILE A 32 9.97 -0.37 -0.76
CA ILE A 32 9.35 -1.19 0.25
C ILE A 32 10.20 -2.43 0.44
N ALA A 33 10.62 -2.69 1.68
CA ALA A 33 11.35 -3.88 2.08
C ALA A 33 10.40 -4.81 2.86
N PHE A 34 10.35 -6.07 2.46
CA PHE A 34 9.51 -7.07 3.09
C PHE A 34 10.05 -8.48 2.83
N ASP A 35 9.75 -9.41 3.74
CA ASP A 35 10.11 -10.83 3.62
C ASP A 35 8.86 -11.67 3.90
N ASN A 36 8.22 -12.20 2.86
CA ASN A 36 7.06 -13.08 3.02
C ASN A 36 7.38 -14.57 2.78
N PHE A 37 8.61 -14.92 2.38
CA PHE A 37 9.10 -16.27 2.11
C PHE A 37 8.07 -17.13 1.34
N GLU A 38 7.79 -16.75 0.09
CA GLU A 38 6.78 -17.39 -0.78
C GLU A 38 5.38 -17.48 -0.15
N GLY A 39 5.05 -16.56 0.75
CA GLY A 39 3.77 -16.52 1.46
C GLY A 39 3.76 -17.24 2.81
N ARG A 40 4.83 -17.96 3.21
CA ARG A 40 4.86 -18.68 4.50
C ARG A 40 4.86 -17.75 5.72
N TRP A 41 5.26 -16.50 5.55
CA TRP A 41 5.33 -15.51 6.63
C TRP A 41 4.31 -14.38 6.48
N GLY A 42 3.33 -14.57 5.60
CA GLY A 42 2.29 -13.61 5.33
C GLY A 42 1.79 -13.75 3.90
N GLU A 43 0.48 -13.76 3.72
CA GLU A 43 -0.10 -13.84 2.39
C GLU A 43 0.19 -12.57 1.59
N GLN A 44 0.68 -12.73 0.35
CA GLN A 44 0.95 -11.63 -0.57
C GLN A 44 -0.28 -10.74 -0.78
N LYS A 45 -1.50 -11.30 -0.73
CA LYS A 45 -2.74 -10.53 -0.91
C LYS A 45 -2.91 -9.40 0.11
N GLU A 46 -2.39 -9.57 1.34
CA GLU A 46 -2.49 -8.52 2.36
C GLU A 46 -1.57 -7.34 2.04
N LEU A 47 -0.41 -7.61 1.43
CA LEU A 47 0.46 -6.57 0.88
C LEU A 47 -0.20 -5.90 -0.34
N ASP A 48 -0.81 -6.68 -1.23
CA ASP A 48 -1.48 -6.15 -2.42
C ASP A 48 -2.66 -5.24 -2.05
N LYS A 49 -3.47 -5.61 -1.04
CA LYS A 49 -4.52 -4.77 -0.47
C LYS A 49 -3.97 -3.46 0.10
N PHE A 50 -2.87 -3.53 0.83
CA PHE A 50 -2.21 -2.35 1.39
C PHE A 50 -1.75 -1.40 0.27
N LEU A 51 -1.09 -1.92 -0.76
CA LEU A 51 -0.63 -1.15 -1.92
C LEU A 51 -1.79 -0.56 -2.72
N GLN A 52 -2.86 -1.34 -2.91
CA GLN A 52 -4.06 -0.88 -3.58
C GLN A 52 -4.68 0.30 -2.83
N ARG A 53 -4.84 0.20 -1.50
CA ARG A 53 -5.39 1.29 -0.69
C ARG A 53 -4.51 2.54 -0.72
N TYR A 54 -3.19 2.37 -0.58
CA TYR A 54 -2.24 3.47 -0.70
C TYR A 54 -2.35 4.19 -2.05
N SER A 55 -2.50 3.43 -3.14
CA SER A 55 -2.64 3.98 -4.49
C SER A 55 -3.92 4.82 -4.63
N VAL A 56 -5.03 4.35 -4.06
CA VAL A 56 -6.31 5.08 -4.03
C VAL A 56 -6.17 6.39 -3.25
N GLU A 57 -5.57 6.35 -2.05
CA GLU A 57 -5.38 7.55 -1.23
C GLU A 57 -4.45 8.56 -1.91
N LYS A 58 -3.34 8.10 -2.51
CA LYS A 58 -2.45 8.97 -3.27
C LYS A 58 -3.16 9.61 -4.47
N ALA A 59 -3.88 8.83 -5.27
CA ALA A 59 -4.67 9.37 -6.38
C ALA A 59 -5.71 10.38 -5.90
N GLY A 60 -6.36 10.10 -4.77
CA GLY A 60 -7.33 10.99 -4.13
C GLY A 60 -6.73 12.33 -3.72
N ILE A 61 -5.57 12.32 -3.08
CA ILE A 61 -4.85 13.52 -2.65
C ILE A 61 -4.46 14.38 -3.87
N GLU A 62 -3.87 13.77 -4.91
CA GLU A 62 -3.43 14.51 -6.10
C GLU A 62 -4.62 15.11 -6.88
N ALA A 63 -5.73 14.36 -7.01
CA ALA A 63 -6.94 14.84 -7.67
C ALA A 63 -7.59 16.01 -6.90
N ARG A 64 -7.72 15.89 -5.56
CA ARG A 64 -8.26 16.97 -4.72
C ARG A 64 -7.39 18.23 -4.79
N ARG A 65 -6.07 18.08 -4.87
CA ARG A 65 -5.15 19.21 -5.05
C ARG A 65 -5.39 19.97 -6.36
N GLN A 66 -5.90 19.29 -7.38
CA GLN A 66 -6.27 19.89 -8.68
C GLN A 66 -7.74 20.35 -8.73
N GLY A 67 -8.46 20.33 -7.60
CA GLY A 67 -9.87 20.72 -7.55
C GLY A 67 -10.83 19.67 -8.11
N HIS A 68 -10.37 18.44 -8.34
CA HIS A 68 -11.20 17.36 -8.86
C HIS A 68 -11.94 16.62 -7.74
N THR A 69 -13.11 16.07 -8.07
CA THR A 69 -13.87 15.22 -7.16
C THR A 69 -13.50 13.76 -7.37
N VAL A 70 -13.43 12.97 -6.30
CA VAL A 70 -13.02 11.56 -6.33
C VAL A 70 -14.09 10.69 -5.69
N SER A 71 -14.41 9.56 -6.31
CA SER A 71 -15.30 8.53 -5.77
C SER A 71 -14.67 7.15 -5.89
N GLU A 72 -14.91 6.31 -4.88
CA GLU A 72 -14.37 4.96 -4.75
C GLU A 72 -15.52 3.94 -4.77
N GLU A 73 -15.33 2.82 -5.47
CA GLU A 73 -16.25 1.69 -5.50
C GLU A 73 -15.45 0.38 -5.36
N GLN A 74 -15.77 -0.42 -4.34
CA GLN A 74 -15.19 -1.75 -4.20
C GLN A 74 -15.91 -2.73 -5.13
N LEU A 75 -15.13 -3.48 -5.91
CA LEU A 75 -15.63 -4.47 -6.85
C LEU A 75 -15.74 -5.86 -6.20
N ALA A 76 -16.54 -6.73 -6.80
CA ALA A 76 -16.81 -8.07 -6.27
C ALA A 76 -15.56 -8.98 -6.22
N ASP A 77 -14.55 -8.69 -7.06
CA ASP A 77 -13.26 -9.38 -7.08
C ASP A 77 -12.26 -8.84 -6.02
N GLY A 78 -12.69 -7.87 -5.21
CA GLY A 78 -11.87 -7.24 -4.17
C GLY A 78 -11.06 -6.05 -4.67
N SER A 79 -11.07 -5.74 -5.96
CA SER A 79 -10.39 -4.57 -6.50
C SER A 79 -11.14 -3.27 -6.21
N ILE A 80 -10.46 -2.13 -6.29
CA ILE A 80 -11.06 -0.80 -6.06
C ILE A 80 -11.07 -0.03 -7.37
N ARG A 81 -12.26 0.38 -7.81
CA ARG A 81 -12.45 1.34 -8.90
C ARG A 81 -12.44 2.75 -8.34
N VAL A 82 -11.56 3.59 -8.86
CA VAL A 82 -11.51 5.02 -8.56
C VAL A 82 -12.01 5.81 -9.76
N ARG A 83 -12.97 6.72 -9.55
CA ARG A 83 -13.45 7.66 -10.57
C ARG A 83 -13.06 9.07 -10.16
N ILE A 84 -12.40 9.79 -11.07
CA ILE A 84 -11.99 11.19 -10.90
C ILE A 84 -12.86 12.04 -11.84
N ALA A 85 -13.64 12.95 -11.26
CA ALA A 85 -14.40 13.95 -11.99
C ALA A 85 -13.56 15.23 -12.09
N VAL A 86 -13.05 15.49 -13.28
CA VAL A 86 -12.23 16.67 -13.60
C VAL A 86 -13.15 17.89 -13.68
N ALA A 87 -13.02 18.81 -12.74
CA ALA A 87 -13.55 20.16 -12.88
C ALA A 87 -12.61 20.94 -13.81
N GLY A 88 -13.15 21.44 -14.92
CA GLY A 88 -12.41 22.25 -15.90
C GLY A 88 -12.21 23.69 -15.47
#